data_AF-A0A444J5P6-F1
#
_entry.id   AF-A0A444J5P6-F1
#
_cell.length_a   1.000
_cell.length_b   1.000
_cell.length_c   1.000
_cell.angle_alpha   90.00
_cell.angle_beta   90.00
_cell.angle_gamma   90.00
#
_symmetry.space_group_name_H-M   'P 1'
#
loop_
_entity.id
_entity.type
_entity.pdbx_description
1 polymer ?
#
loop_
_entity_poly.entity_id
_entity_poly.type
_entity_poly.pdbx_seq_one_letter_code
_entity_poly.pdbx_strand_id
1 'polypeptide(L)'
;GIEPDHTRKDEWWEVHMQLLSVPPQPLVWTLRTEQFTGQEMFTMGGKARFVQAVHFETETGLRDAAPQPKIDGSAEKKGGLRLIK
;
A
#
# COMPACT_ATOMS: atom_id res chain seq x y z
N GLY A 1 -6.00 -15.52 -5.07
CA GLY A 1 -5.21 -14.96 -6.18
C GLY A 1 -5.50 -13.48 -6.30
N ILE A 2 -4.65 -12.75 -7.03
CA ILE A 2 -4.81 -11.32 -7.31
C ILE A 2 -4.72 -11.18 -8.83
N GLU A 3 -5.78 -10.69 -9.47
CA GLU A 3 -5.90 -10.64 -10.93
C GLU A 3 -6.49 -9.29 -11.37
N PRO A 4 -6.05 -8.71 -12.49
CA PRO A 4 -6.67 -7.50 -13.04
C PRO A 4 -8.07 -7.81 -13.63
N ASP A 5 -9.06 -6.96 -13.32
CA ASP A 5 -10.42 -7.01 -13.89
C ASP A 5 -10.47 -6.26 -15.23
N HIS A 6 -10.43 -7.01 -16.33
CA HIS A 6 -10.48 -6.47 -17.69
C HIS A 6 -11.90 -6.08 -18.16
N THR A 7 -12.95 -6.32 -17.36
CA THR A 7 -14.32 -5.97 -17.73
C THR A 7 -14.61 -4.48 -17.60
N ARG A 8 -13.73 -3.74 -16.92
CA ARG A 8 -13.88 -2.31 -16.62
C ARG A 8 -12.85 -1.48 -17.40
N LYS A 9 -13.21 -0.23 -17.70
CA LYS A 9 -12.31 0.72 -18.40
C LYS A 9 -11.13 1.16 -17.56
N ASP A 10 -11.34 1.29 -16.26
CA ASP A 10 -10.30 1.72 -15.31
C ASP A 10 -9.54 0.51 -14.77
N GLU A 11 -8.41 0.72 -14.11
CA GLU A 11 -7.63 -0.36 -13.51
C GLU A 11 -8.30 -0.86 -12.22
N TRP A 12 -8.84 -2.07 -12.28
CA TRP A 12 -9.49 -2.76 -11.17
C TRP A 12 -8.82 -4.10 -10.92
N TRP A 13 -8.90 -4.57 -9.68
CA TRP A 13 -8.25 -5.78 -9.20
C TRP A 13 -9.26 -6.70 -8.53
N GLU A 14 -9.32 -7.97 -8.94
CA GLU A 14 -10.02 -9.04 -8.24
C GLU A 14 -9.08 -9.74 -7.26
N VAL A 15 -9.37 -9.60 -5.97
CA VAL A 15 -8.60 -10.16 -4.88
C VAL A 15 -9.38 -11.30 -4.25
N HIS A 16 -8.96 -12.54 -4.54
CA HIS A 16 -9.55 -13.76 -3.98
C HIS A 16 -8.79 -14.18 -2.73
N MET A 17 -9.51 -14.24 -1.61
CA MET A 17 -9.02 -14.55 -0.27
C MET A 17 -9.88 -15.64 0.38
N GLN A 18 -9.32 -16.29 1.40
CA GLN A 18 -10.06 -17.19 2.28
C GLN A 18 -10.26 -16.49 3.63
N LEU A 19 -11.51 -16.28 4.02
CA LEU A 19 -11.82 -15.79 5.35
C LEU A 19 -11.62 -16.91 6.38
N LEU A 20 -10.72 -16.68 7.33
CA LEU A 20 -10.39 -17.59 8.43
C LEU A 20 -11.51 -17.64 9.47
N SER A 21 -12.63 -18.24 9.08
CA SER A 21 -13.81 -18.51 9.92
C SER A 21 -14.04 -20.02 10.02
N VAL A 22 -14.99 -20.45 10.85
CA VAL A 22 -15.39 -21.86 10.96
C VAL A 22 -16.84 -21.99 10.47
N PRO A 23 -17.09 -22.55 9.28
CA PRO A 23 -16.13 -23.05 8.29
C PRO A 23 -15.43 -21.91 7.51
N PRO A 24 -14.24 -22.14 6.90
CA PRO A 24 -13.60 -21.14 6.05
C PRO A 24 -14.50 -20.74 4.87
N GLN A 25 -14.56 -19.45 4.57
CA GLN A 25 -15.41 -18.91 3.50
C GLN A 25 -14.57 -18.24 2.41
N PRO A 26 -14.82 -18.52 1.13
CA PRO A 26 -14.18 -17.78 0.04
C PRO A 26 -14.69 -16.34 0.01
N LEU A 27 -13.80 -15.40 -0.29
CA LEU A 27 -14.11 -13.98 -0.39
C LEU A 27 -13.43 -13.38 -1.61
N VAL A 28 -14.17 -12.64 -2.42
CA VAL A 28 -13.64 -11.91 -3.58
C VAL A 28 -13.93 -10.43 -3.39
N TRP A 29 -12.89 -9.61 -3.43
CA TRP A 29 -13.02 -8.16 -3.41
C TRP A 29 -12.56 -7.58 -4.74
N THR A 30 -13.39 -6.72 -5.33
CA THR A 30 -13.01 -5.92 -6.50
C THR A 30 -12.59 -4.54 -6.01
N LEU A 31 -11.30 -4.24 -6.12
CA LEU A 31 -10.67 -3.03 -5.60
C LEU A 31 -10.10 -2.16 -6.73
N ARG A 32 -10.10 -0.84 -6.54
CA ARG A 32 -9.32 0.07 -7.40
C ARG A 32 -7.84 0.03 -7.00
N THR A 33 -6.96 0.49 -7.88
CA THR A 33 -5.51 0.56 -7.61
C THR A 33 -5.18 1.29 -6.30
N GLU A 34 -5.85 2.39 -5.99
CA GLU A 34 -5.65 3.21 -4.80
C GLU A 34 -6.07 2.46 -3.52
N GLN A 35 -7.14 1.67 -3.60
CA GLN A 35 -7.63 0.84 -2.49
C GLN A 35 -6.73 -0.39 -2.29
N PHE A 36 -6.32 -1.03 -3.38
CA PHE A 36 -5.44 -2.19 -3.38
C PHE A 36 -4.03 -1.86 -2.86
N THR A 37 -3.50 -0.68 -3.22
CA THR A 37 -2.19 -0.19 -2.75
C THR A 37 -2.22 0.42 -1.35
N GLY A 38 -3.40 0.55 -0.73
CA GLY A 38 -3.54 1.14 0.60
C GLY A 38 -3.47 2.67 0.64
N GLN A 39 -3.53 3.34 -0.51
CA GLN A 39 -3.61 4.81 -0.61
C GLN A 39 -5.01 5.35 -0.27
N GLU A 40 -6.05 4.52 -0.40
CA GLU A 40 -7.43 4.87 -0.09
C GLU A 40 -8.07 3.83 0.86
N MET A 41 -8.77 4.31 1.89
CA MET A 41 -9.64 3.45 2.71
C MET A 41 -10.95 3.15 1.98
N PHE A 42 -11.52 1.98 2.23
CA PHE A 42 -12.79 1.57 1.60
C PHE A 42 -13.69 0.87 2.62
N THR A 43 -14.95 0.64 2.26
CA THR A 43 -15.93 0.00 3.15
C THR A 43 -16.42 -1.30 2.53
N MET A 44 -16.35 -2.39 3.28
CA MET A 44 -16.92 -3.68 2.89
C MET A 44 -17.85 -4.19 3.99
N GLY A 45 -19.12 -4.41 3.65
CA GLY A 45 -20.15 -4.86 4.60
C GLY A 45 -20.35 -3.86 5.74
N GLY A 46 -20.33 -2.56 5.45
CA GLY A 46 -20.53 -1.49 6.43
C GLY A 46 -19.35 -1.24 7.38
N LYS A 47 -18.22 -1.93 7.20
CA LYS A 47 -17.02 -1.74 8.00
C LYS A 47 -15.90 -1.15 7.15
N ALA A 48 -15.29 -0.08 7.64
CA ALA A 48 -14.10 0.52 7.02
C ALA A 48 -12.92 -0.45 7.08
N ARG A 49 -12.15 -0.48 5.99
CA ARG A 49 -10.99 -1.35 5.76
C ARG A 49 -9.93 -0.58 4.97
N PHE A 50 -8.69 -1.04 5.03
CA PHE A 50 -7.59 -0.60 4.19
C PHE A 50 -6.64 -1.78 3.97
N VAL A 51 -5.86 -1.74 2.90
CA VAL A 51 -4.82 -2.75 2.61
C VAL A 51 -3.48 -2.26 3.17
N GLN A 52 -2.77 -3.15 3.85
CA GLN A 52 -1.42 -2.89 4.35
C GLN A 52 -0.50 -4.05 4.00
N ALA A 53 0.68 -3.72 3.45
CA ALA A 53 1.74 -4.70 3.29
C ALA A 53 2.27 -5.11 4.68
N VAL A 54 2.28 -6.42 4.95
CA VAL A 54 2.87 -6.99 6.16
C VAL A 54 4.18 -7.67 5.80
N HIS A 55 5.25 -7.34 6.53
CA HIS A 55 6.52 -8.04 6.43
C HIS A 55 6.51 -9.18 7.44
N PHE A 56 6.66 -10.41 6.96
CA PHE A 56 6.93 -11.54 7.85
C PHE A 56 8.43 -11.59 8.07
N GLU A 57 8.86 -11.30 9.29
CA GLU A 57 10.24 -11.55 9.71
C GLU A 57 10.41 -13.07 9.81
N THR A 58 10.88 -13.68 8.73
CA THR A 58 11.42 -15.04 8.83
C THR A 58 12.69 -14.92 9.66
N GLU A 59 12.78 -15.61 10.79
CA GLU A 59 14.04 -15.80 11.53
C GLU A 59 15.02 -16.64 10.68
N THR A 60 15.48 -16.08 9.58
CA THR A 60 16.62 -16.56 8.84
C THR A 60 17.47 -15.34 8.60
N GLY A 61 18.42 -15.13 9.52
CA GLY A 61 19.35 -14.02 9.45
C GLY A 61 20.01 -13.99 8.08
N LEU A 62 19.75 -12.92 7.33
CA LEU A 62 20.71 -12.22 6.50
C LEU A 62 20.09 -10.87 6.15
N ARG A 63 20.82 -9.84 6.57
CA ARG A 63 20.53 -8.44 6.34
C ARG A 63 20.51 -8.17 4.84
N ASP A 64 19.34 -7.89 4.29
CA ASP A 64 19.23 -7.02 3.12
C ASP A 64 18.62 -5.70 3.57
N ALA A 65 19.51 -4.80 3.99
CA ALA A 65 19.17 -3.41 4.22
C ALA A 65 18.89 -2.75 2.86
N ALA A 66 17.61 -2.71 2.45
CA ALA A 66 17.17 -1.74 1.46
C ALA A 66 17.21 -0.34 2.09
N PRO A 67 17.68 0.70 1.38
CA PRO A 67 17.85 2.02 1.98
C PRO A 67 16.49 2.64 2.28
N GLN A 68 16.23 2.95 3.56
CA GLN A 68 15.17 3.88 3.93
C GLN A 68 15.52 5.26 3.35
N PRO A 69 14.59 5.97 2.69
CA PRO A 69 14.79 7.38 2.38
C PRO A 69 14.86 8.15 3.70
N LYS A 70 16.06 8.61 4.07
CA LYS A 70 16.24 9.56 5.17
C LYS A 70 15.56 10.86 4.78
N ILE A 71 14.40 11.13 5.38
CA ILE A 71 13.86 12.48 5.46
C ILE A 71 14.52 13.13 6.67
N ASP A 72 15.75 13.63 6.50
CA ASP A 72 16.36 14.53 7.48
C ASP A 72 16.10 15.97 7.05
N GLY A 73 15.07 16.55 7.66
CA GLY A 73 14.93 17.99 7.73
C GLY A 73 15.74 18.52 8.91
N SER A 74 16.86 19.20 8.65
CA SER A 74 17.31 20.32 9.50
C SER A 74 18.37 21.18 8.79
N ALA A 75 17.90 22.34 8.31
CA ALA A 75 18.53 23.64 8.19
C ALA A 75 20.08 23.79 8.14
N GLU A 76 20.57 24.29 7.00
CA GLU A 76 21.66 25.28 6.99
C GLU A 76 21.26 26.50 6.14
N LYS A 77 21.12 27.64 6.82
CA LYS A 77 21.13 28.97 6.21
C LYS A 77 22.57 29.31 5.81
N LYS A 78 22.85 29.61 4.54
CA LYS A 78 23.56 30.83 4.10
C LYS A 78 23.87 30.79 2.59
N GLY A 79 23.47 31.87 1.91
CA GLY A 79 24.21 32.39 0.75
C GLY A 79 23.58 32.17 -0.61
N GLY A 80 22.73 33.11 -1.04
CA GLY A 80 22.38 33.24 -2.45
C GLY A 80 21.34 34.32 -2.70
N LEU A 81 21.65 35.22 -3.63
CA LEU A 81 20.84 36.30 -4.24
C LEU A 81 20.98 37.70 -3.64
N ARG A 82 21.79 38.52 -4.32
CA ARG A 82 21.66 39.99 -4.34
C ARG A 82 20.85 40.37 -5.57
N LEU A 83 19.75 41.09 -5.34
CA LEU A 83 19.00 41.82 -6.37
C LEU A 83 19.74 43.14 -6.65
N ILE A 84 20.03 43.46 -7.91
CA ILE A 84 20.44 44.81 -8.31
C ILE A 84 19.36 45.34 -9.26
N LYS A 85 18.87 46.54 -8.95
CA LYS A 85 17.85 47.31 -9.66
C LYS A 85 18.46 48.06 -10.84
#